data_AF-A0A352CTD2-F1
#
_entry.id   AF-A0A352CTD2-F1
#
_cell.length_a   1.000
_cell.length_b   1.000
_cell.length_c   1.000
_cell.angle_alpha   90.00
_cell.angle_beta   90.00
_cell.angle_gamma   90.00
#
_symmetry.space_group_name_H-M   'P 1'
#
loop_
_entity.id
_entity.type
_entity.pdbx_description
1 polymer ?
#
loop_
_entity_poly.entity_id
_entity_poly.type
_entity_poly.pdbx_seq_one_letter_code
_entity_poly.pdbx_strand_id
1 'polypeptide(L)'
;ESSSVSSVSSSSSDSLTNNEQVSRNLQTCQSIISALRSSGWHFACNSYDLTSYGSQYDIMKSDVDQWEDVFSSILGTTDIMLFPKKTDIGDWGVYTADNQKYSYLNSLGFHYYFIENSGELTWAQVQPGYVRQGIHEIDSYADYLEVLK
;
A
#
# COMPACT_ATOMS: atom_id res chain seq x y z
N GLU A 1 33.78 -47.63 -40.25
CA GLU A 1 33.03 -46.37 -40.08
C GLU A 1 32.97 -46.05 -38.60
N SER A 2 33.46 -44.87 -38.23
CA SER A 2 33.54 -44.39 -36.84
C SER A 2 32.25 -43.63 -36.54
N SER A 3 31.47 -44.13 -35.58
CA SER A 3 30.28 -43.43 -35.08
C SER A 3 30.56 -42.94 -33.68
N SER A 4 31.03 -41.69 -33.58
CA SER A 4 31.18 -40.97 -32.32
C SER A 4 29.79 -40.57 -31.82
N VAL A 5 29.35 -41.17 -30.71
CA VAL A 5 28.14 -40.73 -30.00
C VAL A 5 28.53 -39.52 -29.16
N SER A 6 28.17 -38.33 -29.63
CA SER A 6 28.26 -37.09 -28.86
C SER A 6 27.28 -37.13 -27.70
N SER A 7 27.79 -37.18 -26.47
CA SER A 7 27.00 -36.97 -25.26
C SER A 7 26.48 -35.54 -25.24
N VAL A 8 25.17 -35.37 -25.44
CA VAL A 8 24.49 -34.10 -25.20
C VAL A 8 24.52 -33.85 -23.69
N SER A 9 25.33 -32.89 -23.27
CA SER A 9 25.29 -32.35 -21.91
C SER A 9 23.92 -31.72 -21.71
N SER A 10 23.03 -32.43 -21.00
CA SER A 10 21.79 -31.87 -20.47
C SER A 10 22.16 -30.69 -19.59
N SER A 11 21.84 -29.48 -20.05
CA SER A 11 21.95 -28.27 -19.24
C SER A 11 21.09 -28.44 -18.00
N SER A 12 21.73 -28.67 -16.86
CA SER A 12 21.08 -28.56 -15.56
C SER A 12 20.40 -27.20 -15.49
N SER A 13 19.08 -27.20 -15.29
CA SER A 13 18.34 -26.00 -14.97
C SER A 13 18.85 -25.50 -13.61
N ASP A 14 19.76 -24.52 -13.64
CA ASP A 14 20.24 -23.84 -12.45
C ASP A 14 19.05 -23.13 -11.78
N SER A 15 18.48 -23.80 -10.76
CA SER A 15 17.46 -23.19 -9.91
C SER A 15 18.14 -22.14 -9.04
N LEU A 16 17.72 -20.88 -9.19
CA LEU A 16 18.15 -19.79 -8.33
C LEU A 16 17.94 -20.17 -6.86
N THR A 17 18.88 -19.77 -6.01
CA THR A 17 18.67 -19.79 -4.56
C THR A 17 17.52 -18.86 -4.18
N ASN A 18 16.92 -19.09 -3.01
CA ASN A 18 15.84 -18.23 -2.49
C ASN A 18 16.26 -16.74 -2.44
N ASN A 19 17.51 -16.45 -2.07
CA ASN A 19 18.02 -15.09 -1.98
C ASN A 19 18.17 -14.41 -3.34
N GLU A 20 18.60 -15.16 -4.36
CA GLU A 20 18.69 -14.65 -5.73
C GLU A 20 17.29 -14.41 -6.31
N GLN A 21 16.33 -15.30 -6.02
CA GLN A 21 14.95 -15.12 -6.43
C GLN A 21 14.31 -13.89 -5.77
N VAL A 22 14.55 -13.68 -4.48
CA VAL A 22 14.09 -12.47 -3.76
C VAL A 22 14.71 -11.22 -4.39
N SER A 23 16.02 -11.21 -4.61
CA SER A 23 16.72 -10.07 -5.23
C SER A 23 16.17 -9.75 -6.62
N ARG A 24 15.92 -10.78 -7.44
CA ARG A 24 15.30 -10.62 -8.77
C ARG A 24 13.88 -10.05 -8.69
N ASN A 25 13.09 -10.51 -7.73
CA ASN A 25 11.73 -10.00 -7.52
C ASN A 25 11.76 -8.54 -7.11
N LEU A 26 12.66 -8.15 -6.19
CA LEU A 26 12.84 -6.75 -5.78
C LEU A 26 13.18 -5.84 -6.97
N GLN A 27 14.13 -6.25 -7.82
CA GLN A 27 14.51 -5.49 -9.00
C GLN A 27 13.36 -5.36 -10.02
N THR A 28 12.55 -6.42 -10.15
CA THR A 28 11.36 -6.41 -11.00
C THR A 28 10.31 -5.43 -10.45
N CYS A 29 10.03 -5.48 -9.15
CA CYS A 29 9.11 -4.55 -8.48
C CYS A 29 9.56 -3.09 -8.63
N GLN A 30 10.85 -2.79 -8.43
CA GLN A 30 11.41 -1.45 -8.63
C GLN A 30 11.21 -0.94 -10.06
N SER A 31 11.37 -1.81 -11.05
CA SER A 31 11.15 -1.47 -12.47
C SER A 31 9.68 -1.14 -12.75
N ILE A 32 8.75 -1.93 -12.19
CA ILE A 32 7.30 -1.69 -12.31
C ILE A 32 6.91 -0.39 -11.62
N ILE A 33 7.36 -0.17 -10.38
CA ILE A 33 7.10 1.07 -9.63
C ILE A 33 7.61 2.29 -10.40
N SER A 34 8.81 2.21 -10.98
CA SER A 34 9.38 3.29 -11.77
C SER A 34 8.55 3.61 -13.02
N ALA A 35 8.05 2.59 -13.72
CA ALA A 35 7.19 2.76 -14.88
C ALA A 35 5.80 3.34 -14.52
N LEU A 36 5.23 2.92 -13.40
CA LEU A 36 3.97 3.47 -12.89
C LEU A 36 4.15 4.95 -12.49
N ARG A 37 5.24 5.28 -11.79
CA ARG A 37 5.54 6.68 -11.46
C ARG A 37 5.76 7.55 -12.69
N SER A 38 6.51 7.07 -13.69
CA SER A 38 6.76 7.85 -14.91
C SER A 38 5.50 8.07 -15.75
N SER A 39 4.46 7.25 -15.54
CA SER A 39 3.13 7.42 -16.14
C SER A 39 2.14 8.21 -15.26
N GLY A 40 2.59 8.73 -14.11
CA GLY A 40 1.80 9.62 -13.25
C GLY A 40 1.06 8.94 -12.08
N TRP A 41 1.32 7.66 -11.83
CA TRP A 41 0.72 6.96 -10.69
C TRP A 41 1.34 7.41 -9.37
N HIS A 42 0.48 7.54 -8.37
CA HIS A 42 0.83 7.72 -6.97
C HIS A 42 0.46 6.45 -6.21
N PHE A 43 1.25 6.13 -5.19
CA PHE A 43 1.05 4.92 -4.40
C PHE A 43 0.59 5.30 -2.99
N ALA A 44 -0.31 4.49 -2.44
CA ALA A 44 -0.82 4.66 -1.10
C ALA A 44 -0.39 3.49 -0.20
N CYS A 45 -0.28 3.76 1.10
CA CYS A 45 -0.29 2.69 2.11
C CYS A 45 -1.74 2.25 2.35
N ASN A 46 -1.99 0.94 2.35
CA ASN A 46 -3.27 0.32 2.73
C ASN A 46 -2.97 -0.86 3.67
N SER A 47 -2.21 -0.57 4.74
CA SER A 47 -1.75 -1.59 5.70
C SER A 47 -0.80 -2.64 5.12
N TYR A 48 -0.11 -3.36 6.00
CA TYR A 48 0.68 -4.53 5.66
C TYR A 48 -0.17 -5.81 5.60
N ASP A 49 -1.02 -6.06 6.60
CA ASP A 49 -1.82 -7.29 6.74
C ASP A 49 -3.34 -7.02 6.78
N LEU A 50 -3.78 -5.92 6.15
CA LEU A 50 -5.17 -5.43 6.22
C LEU A 50 -5.65 -5.26 7.68
N THR A 51 -4.75 -4.87 8.58
CA THR A 51 -5.04 -4.61 10.00
C THR A 51 -5.96 -3.41 10.11
N SER A 52 -7.07 -3.50 10.85
CA SER A 52 -7.95 -2.34 11.05
C SER A 52 -7.23 -1.24 11.84
N TYR A 53 -7.18 -0.01 11.32
CA TYR A 53 -6.53 1.11 12.02
C TYR A 53 -7.44 1.76 13.07
N GLY A 54 -8.69 1.32 13.14
CA GLY A 54 -9.57 1.49 14.31
C GLY A 54 -9.16 0.66 15.53
N SER A 55 -8.24 -0.30 15.39
CA SER A 55 -7.75 -1.13 16.51
C SER A 55 -6.99 -0.34 17.59
N GLN A 56 -6.45 -1.03 18.59
CA GLN A 56 -5.53 -0.40 19.55
C GLN A 56 -4.28 0.16 18.85
N TYR A 57 -3.69 1.21 19.42
CA TYR A 57 -2.54 1.92 18.86
C TYR A 57 -1.39 0.96 18.51
N ASP A 58 -0.99 0.08 19.43
CA ASP A 58 0.15 -0.83 19.21
C ASP A 58 -0.08 -1.82 18.06
N ILE A 59 -1.34 -2.22 17.83
CA ILE A 59 -1.70 -3.12 16.73
C ILE A 59 -1.54 -2.39 15.38
N MET A 60 -2.08 -1.18 15.27
CA MET A 60 -1.92 -0.35 14.07
C MET A 60 -0.46 0.00 13.84
N LYS A 61 0.27 0.41 14.89
CA LYS A 61 1.68 0.77 14.81
C LYS A 61 2.52 -0.39 14.29
N SER A 62 2.33 -1.60 14.84
CA SER A 62 3.05 -2.80 14.40
C SER A 62 2.84 -3.13 12.92
N ASP A 63 1.62 -2.91 12.41
CA ASP A 63 1.29 -3.12 11.01
C ASP A 63 1.95 -2.06 10.10
N VAL A 64 1.91 -0.79 10.50
CA VAL A 64 2.59 0.30 9.78
C VAL A 64 4.11 0.09 9.77
N ASP A 65 4.70 -0.34 10.89
CA ASP A 65 6.14 -0.64 10.98
C ASP A 65 6.54 -1.73 9.97
N GLN A 66 5.75 -2.80 9.87
CA GLN A 66 5.99 -3.86 8.89
C GLN A 66 5.84 -3.37 7.45
N TRP A 67 4.87 -2.49 7.19
CA TRP A 67 4.72 -1.86 5.88
C TRP A 67 5.97 -1.04 5.53
N GLU A 68 6.43 -0.17 6.44
CA GLU A 68 7.63 0.64 6.25
C GLU A 68 8.86 -0.24 6.03
N ASP A 69 9.08 -1.27 6.84
CA ASP A 69 10.25 -2.16 6.73
C ASP A 69 10.34 -2.86 5.37
N VAL A 70 9.19 -3.29 4.82
CA VAL A 70 9.15 -4.03 3.56
C VAL A 70 9.13 -3.10 2.35
N PHE A 71 8.29 -2.08 2.38
CA PHE A 71 8.00 -1.28 1.19
C PHE A 71 8.82 0.01 1.09
N SER A 72 9.30 0.61 2.20
CA SER A 72 10.07 1.86 2.12
C SER A 72 11.31 1.74 1.22
N SER A 73 11.96 0.56 1.22
CA SER A 73 13.17 0.32 0.41
C SER A 73 12.92 0.21 -1.10
N ILE A 74 11.68 -0.10 -1.51
CA ILE A 74 11.31 -0.36 -2.91
C ILE A 74 10.47 0.80 -3.44
N LEU A 75 9.50 1.22 -2.64
CA LEU A 75 8.55 2.27 -2.97
C LEU A 75 9.07 3.64 -2.57
N GLY A 76 9.88 3.78 -1.53
CA GLY A 76 10.15 5.08 -0.91
C GLY A 76 8.95 5.60 -0.13
N THR A 77 8.93 6.89 0.15
CA THR A 77 7.89 7.54 0.96
C THR A 77 6.56 7.69 0.21
N THR A 78 5.47 7.70 0.95
CA THR A 78 4.13 8.10 0.49
C THR A 78 3.49 8.99 1.55
N ASP A 79 2.67 9.93 1.12
CA ASP A 79 1.85 10.80 1.95
C ASP A 79 0.38 10.35 2.01
N ILE A 80 0.03 9.26 1.31
CA ILE A 80 -1.34 8.77 1.13
C ILE A 80 -1.57 7.52 1.98
N MET A 81 -2.58 7.59 2.84
CA MET A 81 -3.07 6.49 3.67
C MET A 81 -4.51 6.16 3.31
N LEU A 82 -4.74 4.97 2.76
CA LEU A 82 -6.06 4.38 2.56
C LEU A 82 -6.35 3.48 3.76
N PHE A 83 -7.26 3.89 4.65
CA PHE A 83 -7.49 3.09 5.84
C PHE A 83 -8.18 1.76 5.52
N PRO A 84 -7.64 0.62 6.00
CA PRO A 84 -8.21 -0.68 5.76
C PRO A 84 -9.50 -0.90 6.56
N LYS A 85 -10.32 -1.83 6.09
CA LYS A 85 -11.52 -2.35 6.77
C LYS A 85 -12.56 -1.28 7.14
N LYS A 86 -12.67 -0.21 6.34
CA LYS A 86 -13.65 0.88 6.56
C LYS A 86 -13.53 1.52 7.94
N THR A 87 -12.31 1.54 8.47
CA THR A 87 -12.05 2.03 9.84
C THR A 87 -11.31 3.35 9.84
N ASP A 88 -11.43 4.06 10.95
CA ASP A 88 -10.81 5.35 11.18
C ASP A 88 -9.89 5.30 12.40
N ILE A 89 -8.89 6.18 12.44
CA ILE A 89 -7.98 6.36 13.57
C ILE A 89 -8.54 7.27 14.66
N GLY A 90 -9.67 7.93 14.42
CA GLY A 90 -10.36 8.81 15.35
C GLY A 90 -11.88 8.75 15.21
N ASP A 91 -12.56 9.68 15.87
CA ASP A 91 -13.99 9.88 15.70
C ASP A 91 -14.29 10.80 14.49
N TRP A 92 -15.52 11.30 14.38
CA TRP A 92 -15.93 12.21 13.30
C TRP A 92 -15.23 13.58 13.36
N GLY A 93 -14.62 13.94 14.50
CA GLY A 93 -13.97 15.22 14.71
C GLY A 93 -12.64 15.36 13.97
N VAL A 94 -12.02 16.53 14.12
CA VAL A 94 -10.68 16.77 13.61
C VAL A 94 -9.66 15.92 14.38
N TYR A 95 -8.62 15.44 13.70
CA TYR A 95 -7.51 14.81 14.39
C TYR A 95 -6.70 15.86 15.12
N THR A 96 -6.42 15.58 16.37
CA THR A 96 -5.69 16.43 17.29
C THR A 96 -4.38 15.78 17.69
N ALA A 97 -3.43 16.55 18.20
CA ALA A 97 -2.08 16.05 18.52
C ALA A 97 -2.05 15.01 19.67
N ASP A 98 -3.10 14.94 20.49
CA ASP A 98 -3.32 13.93 21.52
C ASP A 98 -3.84 12.59 20.95
N ASN A 99 -4.30 12.55 19.69
CA ASN A 99 -4.53 11.29 19.00
C ASN A 99 -3.18 10.66 18.61
N GLN A 100 -2.72 9.73 19.43
CA GLN A 100 -1.43 9.05 19.25
C GLN A 100 -1.30 8.36 17.88
N LYS A 101 -2.40 7.83 17.33
CA LYS A 101 -2.40 7.22 16.00
C LYS A 101 -2.13 8.25 14.91
N TYR A 102 -2.83 9.38 14.97
CA TYR A 102 -2.62 10.48 14.02
C TYR A 102 -1.20 11.04 14.13
N SER A 103 -0.74 11.36 15.33
CA SER A 103 0.61 11.88 15.57
C SER A 103 1.69 10.94 15.05
N TYR A 104 1.49 9.62 15.20
CA TYR A 104 2.41 8.62 14.66
C TYR A 104 2.43 8.63 13.12
N LEU A 105 1.27 8.49 12.47
CA LEU A 105 1.19 8.50 11.01
C LEU A 105 1.69 9.81 10.41
N ASN A 106 1.37 10.95 11.03
CA ASN A 106 1.85 12.25 10.59
C ASN A 106 3.38 12.36 10.69
N SER A 107 4.00 11.78 11.73
CA SER A 107 5.46 11.76 11.89
C SER A 107 6.18 10.94 10.80
N LEU A 108 5.48 9.99 10.16
CA LEU A 108 5.98 9.22 9.03
C LEU A 108 5.77 9.94 7.68
N GLY A 109 5.09 11.09 7.67
CA GLY A 109 4.83 11.88 6.47
C GLY A 109 3.47 11.62 5.80
N PHE A 110 2.56 10.89 6.45
CA PHE A 110 1.20 10.76 5.96
C PHE A 110 0.41 12.06 6.19
N HIS A 111 -0.20 12.58 5.13
CA HIS A 111 -0.96 13.84 5.15
C HIS A 111 -2.31 13.74 4.44
N TYR A 112 -2.54 12.70 3.63
CA TYR A 112 -3.82 12.46 2.96
C TYR A 112 -4.42 11.14 3.44
N TYR A 113 -5.53 11.22 4.15
CA TYR A 113 -6.23 10.08 4.74
C TYR A 113 -7.55 9.84 4.02
N PHE A 114 -7.79 8.59 3.63
CA PHE A 114 -9.00 8.20 2.92
C PHE A 114 -9.67 7.07 3.67
N ILE A 115 -10.96 7.23 3.93
CA ILE A 115 -11.77 6.23 4.62
C ILE A 115 -12.84 5.78 3.67
N GLU A 116 -12.97 4.47 3.49
CA GLU A 116 -14.13 3.94 2.78
C GLU A 116 -15.38 4.21 3.62
N ASN A 117 -16.20 5.15 3.16
CA ASN A 117 -17.42 5.58 3.81
C ASN A 117 -18.53 5.63 2.75
N SER A 118 -19.08 4.45 2.46
CA SER A 118 -20.04 4.26 1.37
C SER A 118 -21.35 5.03 1.52
N GLY A 119 -21.64 5.58 2.71
CA GLY A 119 -22.88 6.32 2.99
C GLY A 119 -22.86 7.80 2.61
N GLU A 120 -21.69 8.43 2.47
CA GLU A 120 -21.57 9.87 2.22
C GLU A 120 -20.43 10.19 1.24
N LEU A 121 -20.78 10.40 -0.04
CA LEU A 121 -19.82 10.60 -1.13
C LEU A 121 -19.09 11.96 -1.14
N THR A 122 -19.47 12.92 -0.28
CA THR A 122 -19.15 14.34 -0.49
C THR A 122 -18.48 15.04 0.69
N TRP A 123 -17.89 14.31 1.64
CA TRP A 123 -17.24 14.96 2.79
C TRP A 123 -15.71 14.93 2.68
N ALA A 124 -15.12 16.06 3.03
CA ALA A 124 -13.70 16.21 3.25
C ALA A 124 -13.47 17.14 4.44
N GLN A 125 -12.47 16.81 5.25
CA GLN A 125 -11.92 17.66 6.30
C GLN A 125 -10.53 18.10 5.86
N VAL A 126 -10.39 19.40 5.62
CA VAL A 126 -9.11 20.03 5.26
C VAL A 126 -8.59 20.78 6.48
N GLN A 127 -7.41 20.40 6.96
CA GLN A 127 -6.70 21.02 8.07
C GLN A 127 -5.31 21.49 7.61
N PRO A 128 -4.64 22.40 8.33
CA PRO A 128 -3.31 22.87 7.93
C PRO A 128 -2.25 21.76 7.78
N GLY A 129 -2.40 20.63 8.48
CA GLY A 129 -1.43 19.53 8.47
C GLY A 129 -1.91 18.24 7.79
N TYR A 130 -3.17 18.17 7.37
CA TYR A 130 -3.71 16.99 6.70
C TYR A 130 -5.02 17.24 5.94
N VAL A 131 -5.33 16.36 5.01
CA VAL A 131 -6.65 16.19 4.41
C VAL A 131 -7.17 14.81 4.78
N ARG A 132 -8.43 14.72 5.19
CA ARG A 132 -9.14 13.46 5.44
C ARG A 132 -10.43 13.48 4.64
N GLN A 133 -10.71 12.44 3.86
CA GLN A 133 -11.93 12.37 3.06
C GLN A 133 -12.56 10.99 3.05
N GLY A 134 -13.87 10.97 2.83
CA GLY A 134 -14.59 9.76 2.46
C GLY A 134 -14.24 9.36 1.03
N ILE A 135 -14.13 8.06 0.79
CA ILE A 135 -14.12 7.46 -0.54
C ILE A 135 -15.19 6.37 -0.62
N HIS A 136 -15.57 6.03 -1.84
CA HIS A 136 -16.48 4.94 -2.14
C HIS A 136 -15.74 3.88 -2.93
N GLU A 137 -15.74 2.65 -2.42
CA GLU A 137 -15.24 1.50 -3.16
C GLU A 137 -16.30 1.09 -4.19
N ILE A 138 -15.86 0.87 -5.43
CA ILE A 138 -16.74 0.50 -6.55
C ILE A 138 -16.41 -0.95 -6.90
N ASP A 139 -17.24 -1.87 -6.43
CA ASP A 139 -17.06 -3.31 -6.65
C ASP A 139 -17.84 -3.81 -7.87
N SER A 140 -18.84 -3.04 -8.31
CA SER A 140 -19.70 -3.40 -9.42
C SER A 140 -20.08 -2.23 -10.31
N TYR A 141 -20.55 -2.55 -11.51
CA TYR A 141 -21.15 -1.56 -12.40
C TYR A 141 -22.39 -0.90 -11.78
N ALA A 142 -23.11 -1.60 -10.89
CA ALA A 142 -24.24 -1.01 -10.18
C ALA A 142 -23.78 0.07 -9.19
N ASP A 143 -22.72 -0.18 -8.42
CA ASP A 143 -22.14 0.79 -7.49
C ASP A 143 -21.58 2.01 -8.25
N TYR A 144 -20.92 1.76 -9.38
CA TYR A 144 -20.48 2.83 -10.28
C TYR A 144 -21.62 3.74 -10.73
N LEU A 145 -22.77 3.15 -11.12
CA LEU A 145 -23.95 3.91 -11.50
C LEU A 145 -24.62 4.63 -10.32
N GLU A 146 -24.40 4.19 -9.08
CA GLU A 146 -24.87 4.89 -7.88
C GLU A 146 -24.04 6.14 -7.59
N VAL A 147 -22.71 6.05 -7.71
CA VAL A 147 -21.78 7.18 -7.50
C VAL A 147 -21.96 8.30 -8.55
N LEU A 148 -22.44 7.97 -9.76
CA LEU A 148 -22.67 8.95 -10.82
C LEU A 148 -23.98 9.76 -10.71
N LYS A 149 -24.90 9.39 -9.82
CA LYS A 149 -26.21 10.05 -9.66
C LYS A 149 -26.12 11.30 -8.81
#